data_AF-A0A0H3WS71-F1
#
_entry.id   AF-A0A0H3WS71-F1
#
_cell.length_a   1.000
_cell.length_b   1.000
_cell.length_c   1.000
_cell.angle_alpha   90.00
_cell.angle_beta   90.00
_cell.angle_gamma   90.00
#
_symmetry.space_group_name_H-M   'P 1'
#
loop_
_entity.id
_entity.type
_entity.pdbx_description
1 polymer ?
#
loop_
_entity_poly.entity_id
_entity_poly.type
_entity_poly.pdbx_seq_one_letter_code
_entity_poly.pdbx_strand_id
1 'polypeptide(L)'
;MTQAQPKYKPFDLEAAKAGAALITRDGRAARFVAYVPEEPQTFRVLAHVTGERHTMHFCDNGAFLSGEENRRDLFMAPTKRTVWVNLYRVGEWVEVGSLRAYDTEAEARRYGDAAPKALATLPLEYAE
;
A
#
# COMPACT_ATOMS: atom_id res chain seq x y z
N MET A 1 -9.98 25.48 -0.42
CA MET A 1 -10.33 24.05 -0.32
C MET A 1 -9.08 23.33 0.14
N THR A 2 -9.10 22.78 1.35
CA THR A 2 -7.95 22.08 1.94
C THR A 2 -7.63 20.87 1.07
N GLN A 3 -6.45 20.84 0.44
CA GLN A 3 -6.00 19.67 -0.32
C GLN A 3 -5.90 18.48 0.65
N ALA A 4 -6.83 17.53 0.53
CA ALA A 4 -6.68 16.25 1.19
C ALA A 4 -5.43 15.58 0.63
N GLN A 5 -4.57 15.05 1.49
CA GLN A 5 -3.41 14.28 1.07
C GLN A 5 -3.84 13.15 0.12
N PRO A 6 -3.09 12.85 -0.95
CA PRO A 6 -3.45 11.75 -1.83
C PRO A 6 -3.45 10.45 -1.01
N LYS A 7 -4.60 9.76 -1.01
CA LYS A 7 -4.83 8.50 -0.28
C LYS A 7 -3.87 7.38 -0.72
N TYR A 8 -3.22 7.52 -1.87
CA TYR A 8 -2.37 6.50 -2.48
C TYR A 8 -1.03 7.07 -2.92
N LYS A 9 -0.01 6.22 -2.94
CA LYS A 9 1.32 6.53 -3.47
C LYS A 9 1.21 6.78 -4.99
N PRO A 10 1.80 7.88 -5.53
CA PRO A 10 1.80 8.16 -6.96
C PRO A 10 2.33 6.98 -7.78
N PHE A 11 1.85 6.80 -9.00
CA PHE A 11 2.33 5.77 -9.91
C PHE A 11 3.84 5.90 -10.17
N ASP A 12 4.52 4.76 -10.12
CA ASP A 12 5.94 4.62 -10.43
C ASP A 12 6.11 3.54 -11.52
N LEU A 13 6.53 3.98 -12.70
CA LEU A 13 6.69 3.11 -13.87
C LEU A 13 7.73 2.01 -13.66
N GLU A 14 8.86 2.32 -13.01
CA GLU A 14 9.94 1.35 -12.83
C GLU A 14 9.56 0.33 -11.75
N ALA A 15 8.90 0.77 -10.67
CA ALA A 15 8.33 -0.15 -9.69
C ALA A 15 7.25 -1.05 -10.32
N ALA A 16 6.38 -0.50 -11.18
CA ALA A 16 5.37 -1.27 -11.89
C ALA A 16 5.99 -2.33 -12.83
N LYS A 17 7.05 -1.95 -13.57
CA LYS A 17 7.83 -2.89 -14.40
C LYS A 17 8.50 -3.99 -13.57
N ALA A 18 8.95 -3.66 -12.35
CA ALA A 18 9.50 -4.62 -11.40
C ALA A 18 8.43 -5.53 -10.75
N GLY A 19 7.15 -5.35 -11.09
CA GLY A 19 6.05 -6.20 -10.61
C GLY A 19 5.39 -5.72 -9.33
N ALA A 20 5.66 -4.49 -8.87
CA ALA A 20 4.95 -3.92 -7.74
C ALA A 20 3.44 -3.79 -8.05
N ALA A 21 2.62 -4.07 -7.04
CA ALA A 21 1.16 -4.08 -7.20
C ALA A 21 0.62 -2.67 -7.47
N LEU A 22 -0.41 -2.59 -8.30
CA LEU A 22 -1.08 -1.33 -8.65
C LEU A 22 -2.52 -1.32 -8.12
N ILE A 23 -3.05 -0.12 -7.93
CA ILE A 23 -4.44 0.11 -7.56
C ILE A 23 -4.99 1.29 -8.36
N THR A 24 -6.27 1.25 -8.72
CA THR A 24 -6.93 2.42 -9.31
C THR A 24 -7.38 3.39 -8.22
N ARG A 25 -7.66 4.63 -8.60
CA ARG A 25 -8.23 5.65 -7.69
C ARG A 25 -9.48 5.17 -6.96
N ASP A 26 -10.35 4.43 -7.65
CA ASP A 26 -11.57 3.82 -7.07
C ASP A 26 -11.32 2.53 -6.27
N GLY A 27 -10.07 2.12 -6.09
CA GLY A 27 -9.67 1.05 -5.16
C GLY A 27 -9.62 -0.35 -5.77
N ARG A 28 -9.71 -0.50 -7.10
CA ARG A 28 -9.60 -1.81 -7.77
C ARG A 28 -8.13 -2.17 -7.96
N ALA A 29 -7.78 -3.43 -7.71
CA ALA A 29 -6.45 -3.92 -8.01
C ALA A 29 -6.17 -3.85 -9.52
N ALA A 30 -4.92 -3.55 -9.87
CA ALA A 30 -4.43 -3.54 -11.23
C ALA A 30 -3.06 -4.21 -11.31
N ARG A 31 -2.73 -4.75 -12.49
CA ARG A 31 -1.41 -5.31 -12.80
C ARG A 31 -0.84 -4.65 -14.04
N PHE A 32 0.43 -4.30 -13.97
CA PHE A 32 1.20 -3.88 -15.14
C PHE A 32 1.26 -5.02 -16.16
N VAL A 33 1.22 -4.67 -17.45
CA VAL A 33 1.31 -5.63 -18.56
C VAL A 33 2.51 -5.29 -19.43
N ALA A 34 2.60 -4.05 -19.93
CA ALA A 34 3.68 -3.63 -20.79
C ALA A 34 3.86 -2.11 -20.79
N TYR A 35 5.04 -1.66 -21.21
CA TYR A 35 5.34 -0.27 -21.51
C TYR A 35 5.84 -0.18 -22.95
N VAL A 36 5.16 0.64 -23.77
CA VAL A 36 5.44 0.82 -25.19
C VAL A 36 5.83 2.28 -25.42
N PRO A 37 7.12 2.64 -25.31
CA PRO A 37 7.56 4.04 -25.40
C PRO A 37 7.30 4.69 -26.76
N GLU A 38 7.16 3.89 -27.82
CA GLU A 38 6.88 4.33 -29.19
C GLU A 38 5.46 4.88 -29.35
N GLU A 39 4.53 4.50 -28.47
CA GLU A 39 3.16 5.01 -28.48
C GLU A 39 3.11 6.48 -28.02
N PRO A 40 2.07 7.24 -28.42
CA PRO A 40 1.84 8.57 -27.88
C PRO A 40 1.78 8.52 -26.36
N GLN A 41 2.22 9.59 -25.69
CA GLN A 41 2.40 9.62 -24.23
C GLN A 41 1.17 9.11 -23.46
N THR A 42 -0.03 9.32 -24.00
CA THR A 42 -1.32 8.92 -23.43
C THR A 42 -1.63 7.42 -23.49
N PHE A 43 -0.83 6.62 -24.21
CA PHE A 43 -1.08 5.21 -24.47
C PHE A 43 0.10 4.28 -24.10
N ARG A 44 1.16 4.81 -23.49
CA ARG A 44 2.42 4.07 -23.30
C ARG A 44 2.36 2.95 -22.27
N VAL A 45 1.46 3.02 -21.29
CA VAL A 45 1.36 2.00 -20.23
C VAL A 45 0.15 1.12 -20.49
N LEU A 46 0.35 -0.19 -20.57
CA LEU A 46 -0.72 -1.18 -20.60
C LEU A 46 -0.84 -1.84 -19.23
N ALA A 47 -2.05 -1.87 -18.68
CA ALA A 47 -2.35 -2.56 -17.44
C ALA A 47 -3.70 -3.29 -17.52
N HIS A 48 -3.86 -4.33 -16.71
CA HIS A 48 -5.14 -5.00 -16.53
C HIS A 48 -5.72 -4.63 -15.17
N VAL A 49 -6.92 -4.05 -15.16
CA VAL A 49 -7.64 -3.67 -13.95
C VAL A 49 -8.68 -4.75 -13.64
N THR A 50 -8.72 -5.20 -12.38
CA THR A 50 -9.68 -6.21 -11.93
C THR A 50 -11.11 -5.77 -12.21
N GLY A 51 -11.88 -6.67 -12.85
CA GLY A 51 -13.26 -6.42 -13.26
C GLY A 51 -13.43 -5.81 -14.65
N GLU A 52 -12.35 -5.38 -15.31
CA GLU A 52 -12.39 -4.94 -16.71
C GLU A 52 -12.15 -6.15 -17.64
N ARG A 53 -12.85 -6.19 -18.78
CA ARG A 53 -12.78 -7.33 -19.73
C ARG A 53 -11.48 -7.39 -20.52
N HIS A 54 -10.86 -6.24 -20.74
CA HIS A 54 -9.68 -6.09 -21.60
C HIS A 54 -8.59 -5.32 -20.86
N THR A 55 -7.36 -5.41 -21.35
CA THR A 55 -6.28 -4.51 -20.94
C THR A 55 -6.62 -3.07 -21.33
N MET A 56 -6.18 -2.14 -20.51
CA MET A 56 -6.40 -0.71 -20.70
C MET A 56 -5.06 -0.02 -20.89
N HIS A 57 -5.08 1.10 -21.61
CA HIS A 57 -3.92 1.96 -21.80
C HIS A 57 -3.98 3.15 -20.84
N PHE A 58 -2.81 3.66 -20.50
CA PHE A 58 -2.61 4.77 -19.58
C PHE A 58 -1.42 5.61 -20.03
N CYS A 59 -1.37 6.83 -19.52
CA CYS A 59 -0.23 7.71 -19.67
C CYS A 59 1.01 7.14 -18.96
N ASP A 60 2.20 7.65 -19.28
CA ASP A 60 3.45 7.29 -18.60
C ASP A 60 3.46 7.59 -17.09
N ASN A 61 2.64 8.55 -16.65
CA ASN A 61 2.42 8.87 -15.24
C ASN A 61 1.26 8.09 -14.59
N GLY A 62 0.67 7.11 -15.27
CA GLY A 62 -0.42 6.29 -14.75
C GLY A 62 -1.83 6.89 -14.90
N ALA A 63 -1.97 8.11 -15.43
CA ALA A 63 -3.28 8.71 -15.68
C ALA A 63 -4.06 7.97 -16.77
N PHE A 64 -5.36 7.76 -16.58
CA PHE A 64 -6.20 7.13 -17.61
C PHE A 64 -6.55 8.09 -18.74
N LEU A 65 -6.81 9.35 -18.41
CA LEU A 65 -7.03 10.44 -19.38
C LEU A 65 -6.03 11.56 -19.08
N SER A 66 -5.33 12.04 -20.11
CA SER A 66 -4.35 13.11 -19.92
C SER A 66 -5.02 14.39 -19.44
N GLY A 67 -4.52 14.95 -18.33
CA GLY A 67 -4.94 16.25 -17.81
C GLY A 67 -6.21 16.25 -16.96
N GLU A 68 -6.86 15.10 -16.76
CA GLU A 68 -8.08 14.98 -15.95
C GLU A 68 -7.96 13.85 -14.93
N GLU A 69 -8.38 14.11 -13.69
CA GLU A 69 -8.49 13.05 -12.70
C GLU A 69 -9.56 12.04 -13.11
N ASN A 70 -9.20 10.76 -13.10
CA ASN A 70 -10.12 9.70 -13.45
C ASN A 70 -10.15 8.62 -12.35
N ARG A 71 -11.33 8.01 -12.17
CA ARG A 71 -11.49 6.87 -11.24
C ARG A 71 -10.58 5.68 -11.57
N ARG A 72 -10.10 5.61 -12.82
CA ARG A 72 -9.23 4.56 -13.34
C ARG A 72 -7.74 4.89 -13.24
N ASP A 73 -7.35 6.10 -12.84
CA ASP A 73 -5.94 6.46 -12.69
C ASP A 73 -5.22 5.44 -11.82
N LEU A 74 -4.03 5.04 -12.26
CA LEU A 74 -3.19 4.07 -11.57
C LEU A 74 -2.38 4.76 -10.48
N PHE A 75 -2.21 4.03 -9.38
CA PHE A 75 -1.37 4.37 -8.24
C PHE A 75 -0.60 3.12 -7.82
N MET A 76 0.47 3.30 -7.05
CA MET A 76 1.10 2.17 -6.39
C MET A 76 0.17 1.68 -5.27
N ALA A 77 -0.10 0.37 -5.26
CA ALA A 77 -0.89 -0.22 -4.19
C ALA A 77 -0.13 -0.07 -2.86
N PRO A 78 -0.85 0.21 -1.75
CA PRO A 78 -0.20 0.28 -0.45
C PRO A 78 0.44 -1.05 -0.11
N THR A 79 1.64 -1.00 0.46
CA THR A 79 2.32 -2.22 0.90
C THR A 79 1.75 -2.62 2.24
N LYS A 80 1.12 -3.79 2.31
CA LYS A 80 0.72 -4.37 3.59
C LYS A 80 1.97 -4.73 4.39
N ARG A 81 2.08 -4.19 5.59
CA ARG A 81 3.11 -4.49 6.57
C ARG A 81 2.45 -5.12 7.78
N THR A 82 3.10 -6.15 8.31
CA THR A 82 2.73 -6.75 9.59
C THR A 82 3.86 -6.47 10.55
N VAL A 83 3.53 -5.84 11.66
CA VAL A 83 4.44 -5.64 12.78
C VAL A 83 3.88 -6.32 14.01
N TRP A 84 4.71 -6.55 15.01
CA TRP A 84 4.34 -7.19 16.25
C TRP A 84 4.38 -6.17 17.38
N VAL A 85 3.33 -6.14 18.18
CA VAL A 85 3.19 -5.22 19.31
C VAL A 85 2.92 -6.00 20.59
N ASN A 86 3.44 -5.50 21.70
CA ASN A 86 3.17 -6.05 23.02
C ASN A 86 2.11 -5.21 23.73
N LEU A 87 1.09 -5.88 24.26
CA LEU A 87 0.06 -5.28 25.10
C LEU A 87 0.45 -5.40 26.57
N TYR A 88 0.23 -4.35 27.33
CA TYR A 88 0.56 -4.29 28.75
C TYR A 88 -0.64 -3.82 29.57
N ARG A 89 -0.74 -4.31 30.80
CA ARG A 89 -1.71 -3.81 31.76
C ARG A 89 -1.17 -2.57 32.48
N VAL A 90 -1.88 -1.46 32.37
CA VAL A 90 -1.55 -0.19 33.04
C VAL A 90 -2.75 0.24 33.87
N GLY A 91 -2.72 -0.09 35.16
CA GLY A 91 -3.89 0.04 36.03
C GLY A 91 -5.04 -0.84 35.54
N GLU A 92 -6.19 -0.22 35.28
CA GLU A 92 -7.37 -0.90 34.74
C GLU A 92 -7.40 -0.96 33.20
N TRP A 93 -6.48 -0.24 32.53
CA TRP A 93 -6.42 -0.12 31.07
C TRP A 93 -5.43 -1.11 30.45
N VAL A 94 -5.58 -1.32 29.14
CA VAL A 94 -4.63 -2.07 28.30
C VAL A 94 -4.02 -1.10 27.30
N GLU A 95 -2.69 -1.09 27.23
CA GLU A 95 -1.94 -0.19 26.35
C GLU A 95 -0.95 -0.98 25.48
N VAL A 96 -0.68 -0.48 24.27
CA VAL A 96 0.47 -0.92 23.47
C VAL A 96 1.72 -0.31 24.11
N GLY A 97 2.54 -1.14 24.76
CA GLY A 97 3.63 -0.62 25.60
C GLY A 97 4.71 0.04 24.77
N SER A 98 5.18 1.19 25.26
CA SER A 98 6.29 1.95 24.68
C SER A 98 6.25 2.13 23.16
N LEU A 99 5.08 2.30 22.52
CA LEU A 99 4.90 2.61 21.08
C LEU A 99 5.80 1.81 20.11
N ARG A 100 6.30 0.64 20.50
CA ARG A 100 7.28 -0.13 19.72
C ARG A 100 6.56 -1.21 18.95
N ALA A 101 6.66 -1.10 17.64
CA ALA A 101 6.36 -2.13 16.68
C ALA A 101 7.67 -2.86 16.31
N TYR A 102 7.63 -4.18 16.30
CA TYR A 102 8.77 -5.02 15.93
C TYR A 102 8.49 -5.74 14.61
N ASP A 103 9.51 -5.94 13.77
CA ASP A 103 9.32 -6.60 12.47
C ASP A 103 9.04 -8.10 12.60
N THR A 104 9.41 -8.71 13.73
CA THR A 104 9.23 -10.15 13.97
C THR A 104 8.60 -10.45 15.33
N GLU A 105 7.85 -11.55 15.40
CA GLU A 105 7.25 -12.03 16.65
C GLU A 105 8.32 -12.35 17.71
N ALA A 106 9.42 -12.98 17.29
CA ALA A 106 10.48 -13.41 18.21
C ALA A 106 11.14 -12.21 18.91
N GLU A 107 11.38 -11.12 18.18
CA GLU A 107 11.89 -9.89 18.75
C GLU A 107 10.89 -9.27 19.73
N ALA A 108 9.62 -9.18 19.34
CA ALA A 108 8.57 -8.68 20.22
C ALA A 108 8.48 -9.50 21.52
N ARG A 109 8.50 -10.83 21.43
CA ARG A 109 8.45 -11.74 22.59
C ARG A 109 9.64 -11.59 23.52
N ARG A 110 10.86 -11.37 22.99
CA ARG A 110 12.04 -11.08 23.82
C ARG A 110 11.81 -9.94 24.79
N TYR A 111 11.10 -8.90 24.38
CA TYR A 111 10.74 -7.76 25.23
C TYR A 111 9.45 -7.96 26.02
N GLY A 112 8.48 -8.70 25.46
CA GLY A 112 7.21 -9.00 26.10
C GLY A 112 7.38 -9.94 27.29
N ASP A 113 8.04 -11.08 27.09
CA ASP A 113 8.22 -12.12 28.10
C ASP A 113 9.13 -11.66 29.26
N ALA A 114 10.04 -10.73 28.99
CA ALA A 114 10.88 -10.11 30.02
C ALA A 114 10.13 -9.09 30.90
N ALA A 115 8.90 -8.72 30.55
CA ALA A 115 8.16 -7.68 31.23
C ALA A 115 7.00 -8.26 32.07
N PRO A 116 6.98 -8.06 33.40
CA PRO A 116 6.01 -8.69 34.30
C PRO A 116 4.54 -8.26 34.09
N LYS A 117 4.30 -7.21 33.29
CA LYS A 117 2.96 -6.68 32.99
C LYS A 117 2.53 -6.93 31.53
N ALA A 118 3.32 -7.66 30.75
CA ALA A 118 2.93 -8.03 29.40
C ALA A 118 1.74 -9.00 29.44
N LEU A 119 0.72 -8.70 28.64
CA LEU A 119 -0.49 -9.49 28.51
C LEU A 119 -0.45 -10.39 27.28
N ALA A 120 0.03 -9.86 26.15
CA ALA A 120 0.08 -10.57 24.88
C ALA A 120 1.05 -9.89 23.90
N THR A 121 1.53 -10.68 22.96
CA THR A 121 2.22 -10.23 21.75
C THR A 121 1.30 -10.53 20.58
N LEU A 122 0.93 -9.50 19.80
CA LEU A 122 -0.06 -9.63 18.72
C LEU A 122 0.46 -9.01 17.42
N PRO A 123 0.08 -9.57 16.26
CA PRO A 123 0.36 -8.95 14.98
C PRO A 123 -0.59 -7.75 14.77
N LEU A 124 -0.04 -6.66 14.29
CA LEU A 124 -0.73 -5.48 13.81
C LEU A 124 -0.44 -5.31 12.33
N GLU A 125 -1.50 -5.31 11.51
CA GLU A 125 -1.39 -5.07 10.08
C GLU A 125 -1.72 -3.61 9.78
N TYR A 126 -0.90 -2.99 8.93
CA TYR A 126 -1.20 -1.68 8.37
C TYR A 126 -0.77 -1.61 6.90
N ALA A 127 -1.32 -0.63 6.20
CA ALA A 127 -0.99 -0.34 4.82
C ALA A 127 -0.21 0.96 4.77
N GLU A 128 0.94 0.94 4.10
CA GLU A 128 1.82 2.10 3.88
C GLU A 128 1.77 2.58 2.43
#